data_AF-A0A9P5VL80-F1
#
_entry.id   AF-A0A9P5VL80-F1
#
_cell.length_a   1.000
_cell.length_b   1.000
_cell.length_c   1.000
_cell.angle_alpha   90.00
_cell.angle_beta   90.00
_cell.angle_gamma   90.00
#
_symmetry.space_group_name_H-M   'P 1'
#
loop_
_entity.id
_entity.type
_entity.pdbx_description
1 polymer ?
#
loop_
_entity_poly.entity_id
_entity_poly.type
_entity_poly.pdbx_seq_one_letter_code
_entity_poly.pdbx_strand_id
1 'polypeptide(L)'
;MLHYNYVAATSAQGPIVVSIAIGDPKGVIRILGSERIEYPWSAISLPWYKRIFGISPLSLLGQICPAIPLQSLASCTNPRLVPELERMEERQIIRCYKFGVYQLLPGQTLEHQGLANTYDSCTPDFLDFLRWLGEPIKLNGWKGYRAGLDTLGDTTGETSVFTHWNAYQIMFHCAPYLPFNPSDTQQVERRRFIGNDIVVIVFKESDDEEQFDLDSVGSRQNHIICIVRPIPSATNSGAVAYRVAIAVKNGIRNFTPLDFPVVLQRDDVSRDLLLLKLISGERAAYRAKAFATQLTRTRESLLRDVIESCS
;
A
#
# COMPACT_ATOMS: atom_id res chain seq x y z
N MET A 1 17.43 17.98 -25.53
CA MET A 1 17.03 18.20 -24.12
C MET A 1 18.30 18.08 -23.29
N LEU A 2 18.68 19.13 -22.55
CA LEU A 2 19.86 19.11 -21.68
C LEU A 2 19.45 18.65 -20.29
N HIS A 3 20.23 17.74 -19.68
CA HIS A 3 19.93 17.17 -18.38
C HIS A 3 21.02 17.51 -17.38
N TYR A 4 20.64 18.06 -16.23
CA TYR A 4 21.54 18.44 -15.15
C TYR A 4 21.13 17.76 -13.86
N ASN A 5 22.08 17.10 -13.19
CA ASN A 5 21.83 16.48 -11.89
C ASN A 5 22.58 17.21 -10.80
N TYR A 6 21.91 17.44 -9.68
CA TYR A 6 22.47 18.04 -8.48
C TYR A 6 22.15 17.17 -7.27
N VAL A 7 23.10 17.02 -6.36
CA VAL A 7 22.96 16.18 -5.17
C VAL A 7 23.38 16.94 -3.92
N ALA A 8 22.77 16.62 -2.78
CA ALA A 8 23.17 17.06 -1.46
C ALA A 8 22.97 15.90 -0.48
N ALA A 9 24.05 15.29 0.04
CA ALA A 9 23.93 14.23 1.04
C ALA A 9 23.41 14.74 2.39
N THR A 10 23.67 16.02 2.68
CA THR A 10 23.24 16.71 3.90
C THR A 10 22.68 18.09 3.55
N SER A 11 21.46 18.36 3.99
CA SER A 11 20.80 19.67 3.89
C SER A 11 19.80 19.85 5.03
N ALA A 12 19.23 21.05 5.17
CA ALA A 12 18.16 21.32 6.13
C ALA A 12 16.89 20.47 5.91
N GLN A 13 16.74 19.85 4.73
CA GLN A 13 15.60 18.98 4.37
C GLN A 13 16.02 17.51 4.22
N GLY A 14 17.21 17.13 4.70
CA GLY A 14 17.78 15.79 4.49
C GLY A 14 18.53 15.65 3.16
N PRO A 15 18.80 14.41 2.71
CA PRO A 15 19.44 14.18 1.42
C PRO A 15 18.52 14.58 0.27
N ILE A 16 19.07 15.24 -0.76
CA ILE A 16 18.32 15.75 -1.91
C ILE A 16 19.02 15.34 -3.20
N VAL A 17 18.24 14.91 -4.18
CA VAL A 17 18.67 14.80 -5.58
C VAL A 17 17.71 15.59 -6.45
N VAL A 18 18.26 16.39 -7.36
CA VAL A 18 17.49 17.19 -8.31
C VAL A 18 17.97 16.87 -9.72
N SER A 19 17.03 16.51 -10.58
CA SER A 19 17.26 16.30 -12.00
C SER A 19 16.48 17.35 -12.79
N ILE A 20 17.19 18.20 -13.51
CA ILE A 20 16.63 19.30 -14.30
C ILE A 20 16.78 18.94 -15.78
N ALA A 21 15.66 18.75 -16.47
CA ALA A 21 15.62 18.57 -17.91
C ALA A 21 15.12 19.85 -18.58
N ILE A 22 15.98 20.50 -19.37
CA ILE A 22 15.68 21.74 -20.09
C ILE A 22 15.48 21.43 -21.57
N GLY A 23 14.29 21.74 -22.10
CA GLY A 23 13.94 21.59 -23.51
C GLY A 23 12.64 22.31 -23.89
N ASP A 24 12.50 22.67 -25.16
CA ASP A 24 11.27 23.20 -25.76
C ASP A 24 10.37 22.01 -26.17
N PRO A 25 9.07 21.92 -25.78
CA PRO A 25 8.24 22.92 -25.09
C PRO A 25 8.05 22.72 -23.58
N LYS A 26 8.74 21.75 -22.96
CA LYS A 26 8.55 21.39 -21.53
C LYS A 26 9.89 21.41 -20.78
N GLY A 27 10.01 22.32 -19.80
CA GLY A 27 11.00 22.19 -18.74
C GLY A 27 10.47 21.21 -17.70
N VAL A 28 11.13 20.07 -17.52
CA VAL A 28 10.74 19.10 -16.48
C VAL A 28 11.74 19.23 -15.34
N ILE A 29 11.28 19.68 -14.18
CA ILE A 29 12.09 19.69 -12.96
C ILE A 29 11.64 18.54 -12.09
N ARG A 30 12.49 17.52 -11.96
CA ARG A 30 12.27 16.41 -11.06
C ARG A 30 13.06 16.67 -9.78
N ILE A 31 12.35 16.99 -8.70
CA ILE A 31 12.94 17.08 -7.36
C ILE A 31 12.66 15.74 -6.71
N LEU A 32 13.70 14.97 -6.39
CA LEU A 32 13.52 13.57 -6.04
C LEU A 32 13.12 13.41 -4.56
N GLY A 33 11.88 13.76 -4.27
CA GLY A 33 11.08 13.44 -3.09
C GLY A 33 9.76 12.73 -3.44
N SER A 34 9.67 12.11 -4.64
CA SER A 34 8.47 11.55 -5.32
C SER A 34 7.57 12.55 -6.04
N GLU A 35 7.92 13.83 -6.03
CA GLU A 35 7.17 14.87 -6.75
C GLU A 35 7.83 15.20 -8.09
N ARG A 36 7.13 14.89 -9.18
CA ARG A 36 7.44 15.40 -10.51
C ARG A 36 6.74 16.75 -10.66
N ILE A 37 7.51 17.81 -10.78
CA ILE A 37 6.98 19.15 -11.06
C ILE A 37 7.20 19.42 -12.54
N GLU A 38 6.12 19.31 -13.32
CA GLU A 38 6.15 19.80 -14.70
C GLU A 38 5.87 21.29 -14.71
N TYR A 39 6.77 22.07 -15.29
CA TYR A 39 6.62 23.51 -15.39
C TYR A 39 6.68 23.93 -16.86
N PRO A 40 5.59 24.51 -17.43
CA PRO A 40 5.59 24.91 -18.84
C PRO A 40 6.70 25.92 -19.12
N TRP A 41 7.41 25.76 -20.23
CA TRP A 41 8.48 26.72 -20.59
C TRP A 41 7.96 28.15 -20.76
N SER A 42 6.72 28.28 -21.24
CA SER A 42 6.01 29.55 -21.39
C SER A 42 5.71 30.26 -20.07
N ALA A 43 5.59 29.52 -18.95
CA ALA A 43 5.29 30.08 -17.64
C ALA A 43 6.54 30.64 -16.94
N ILE A 44 7.74 30.34 -17.44
CA ILE A 44 8.99 30.84 -16.85
C ILE A 44 9.20 32.29 -17.31
N SER A 45 8.90 33.22 -16.40
CA SER A 45 9.19 34.65 -16.62
C SER A 45 10.70 34.87 -16.62
N LEU A 46 11.24 35.12 -17.82
CA LEU A 46 12.67 35.29 -18.05
C LEU A 46 12.91 36.59 -18.79
N PRO A 47 13.84 37.44 -18.32
CA PRO A 47 14.32 38.57 -19.10
C PRO A 47 14.82 38.11 -20.48
N TRP A 48 14.57 38.90 -21.51
CA TRP A 48 14.90 38.57 -22.90
C TRP A 48 16.37 38.17 -23.11
N TYR A 49 17.30 38.79 -22.38
CA TYR A 49 18.73 38.46 -22.47
C TYR A 49 19.05 37.06 -21.94
N LYS A 50 18.37 36.55 -20.92
CA LYS A 50 18.57 35.17 -20.42
C LYS A 50 18.07 34.11 -21.39
N ARG A 51 17.12 34.47 -22.28
CA ARG A 51 16.69 33.60 -23.38
C ARG A 51 17.78 33.46 -24.46
N ILE A 52 18.65 34.46 -24.59
CA ILE A 52 19.74 34.50 -25.58
C ILE A 52 21.03 33.90 -25.01
N PHE A 53 21.39 34.24 -23.76
CA PHE A 53 22.65 33.83 -23.13
C PHE A 53 22.56 32.52 -22.32
N GLY A 54 21.37 31.92 -22.24
CA GLY A 54 21.13 30.72 -21.44
C GLY A 54 20.81 31.02 -19.98
N ILE A 55 20.24 30.03 -19.30
CA ILE A 55 19.79 30.13 -17.91
C ILE A 55 20.56 29.13 -17.08
N SER A 56 21.11 29.58 -15.96
CA SER A 56 21.68 28.68 -14.96
C SER A 56 20.58 27.75 -14.42
N PRO A 57 20.73 26.43 -14.51
CA PRO A 57 19.72 25.47 -14.04
C PRO A 57 19.38 25.68 -12.54
N LEU A 58 20.36 26.03 -11.71
CA LEU A 58 20.15 26.33 -10.29
C LEU A 58 19.31 27.59 -10.05
N SER A 59 19.51 28.63 -10.87
CA SER A 59 18.68 29.85 -10.78
C SER A 59 17.22 29.57 -11.15
N LEU A 60 17.00 28.71 -12.15
CA LEU A 60 15.66 28.27 -12.53
C LEU A 60 15.00 27.46 -11.41
N LEU A 61 15.76 26.52 -10.82
CA LEU A 61 15.30 25.71 -9.70
C LEU A 61 14.88 26.57 -8.49
N GLY A 62 15.63 27.62 -8.17
CA GLY A 62 15.27 28.56 -7.10
C GLY A 62 13.97 29.33 -7.34
N GLN A 63 13.64 29.63 -8.61
CA GLN A 63 12.40 30.32 -8.96
C GLN A 63 11.19 29.39 -8.84
N ILE A 64 11.33 28.13 -9.24
CA ILE A 64 10.24 27.14 -9.23
C ILE A 64 10.05 26.56 -7.83
N CYS A 65 11.14 26.40 -7.06
CA CYS A 65 11.11 25.83 -5.72
C CYS A 65 11.95 26.68 -4.75
N PRO A 66 11.42 27.82 -4.27
CA PRO A 66 12.18 28.75 -3.44
C PRO A 66 12.62 28.18 -2.08
N ALA A 67 11.97 27.11 -1.62
CA ALA A 67 12.32 26.44 -0.37
C ALA A 67 13.55 25.51 -0.50
N ILE A 68 14.06 25.24 -1.70
CA ILE A 68 15.15 24.28 -1.87
C ILE A 68 16.51 24.88 -1.43
N PRO A 69 17.34 24.15 -0.69
CA PRO A 69 18.63 24.66 -0.22
C PRO A 69 19.68 24.63 -1.33
N LEU A 70 19.60 25.60 -2.26
CA LEU A 70 20.48 25.67 -3.44
C LEU A 70 21.97 25.65 -3.11
N GLN A 71 22.37 26.20 -1.96
CA GLN A 71 23.77 26.27 -1.53
C GLN A 71 24.33 24.90 -1.15
N SER A 72 23.48 23.94 -0.77
CA SER A 72 23.88 22.59 -0.41
C SER A 72 24.02 21.66 -1.63
N LEU A 73 23.55 22.09 -2.80
CA LEU A 73 23.52 21.29 -4.02
C LEU A 73 24.86 21.34 -4.76
N ALA A 74 25.45 20.17 -5.00
CA ALA A 74 26.62 19.98 -5.84
C ALA A 74 26.23 19.34 -7.19
N SER A 75 26.85 19.79 -8.28
CA SER A 75 26.65 19.17 -9.60
C SER A 75 27.18 17.74 -9.59
N CYS A 76 26.39 16.78 -10.07
CA CYS A 76 26.80 15.38 -10.21
C CYS A 76 26.75 14.96 -11.68
N THR A 77 27.90 14.63 -12.25
CA THR A 77 28.03 14.14 -13.64
C THR A 77 28.30 12.65 -13.70
N ASN A 78 28.26 11.95 -12.56
CA ASN A 78 28.51 10.52 -12.50
C ASN A 78 27.44 9.76 -13.29
N PRO A 79 27.80 9.00 -14.34
CA PRO A 79 26.83 8.30 -15.17
C PRO A 79 26.07 7.21 -14.41
N ARG A 80 26.57 6.76 -13.25
CA ARG A 80 25.89 5.78 -12.40
C ARG A 80 24.73 6.35 -11.59
N LEU A 81 24.64 7.68 -11.43
CA LEU A 81 23.62 8.30 -10.60
C LEU A 81 22.20 7.95 -11.08
N VAL A 82 21.92 8.08 -12.37
CA VAL A 82 20.57 7.82 -12.90
C VAL A 82 20.18 6.34 -12.74
N PRO A 83 21.01 5.36 -13.18
CA PRO A 83 20.71 3.94 -12.93
C PRO A 83 20.53 3.57 -11.46
N GLU A 84 21.34 4.13 -10.55
CA GLU A 84 21.21 3.84 -9.11
C GLU A 84 19.96 4.47 -8.50
N LEU A 85 19.53 5.65 -8.97
CA LEU A 85 18.25 6.25 -8.58
C LEU A 85 17.06 5.44 -9.10
N GLU A 86 17.12 4.97 -10.35
CA GLU A 86 16.09 4.09 -10.92
C GLU A 86 16.01 2.80 -10.11
N ARG A 87 17.15 2.18 -9.80
CA ARG A 87 17.22 0.97 -8.98
C ARG A 87 16.72 1.20 -7.55
N MET A 88 17.01 2.36 -6.97
CA MET A 88 16.48 2.78 -5.67
C MET A 88 14.96 2.95 -5.73
N GLU A 89 14.43 3.63 -6.73
CA GLU A 89 12.97 3.81 -6.93
C GLU A 89 12.28 2.46 -7.13
N GLU A 90 12.86 1.57 -7.93
CA GLU A 90 12.36 0.20 -8.13
C GLU A 90 12.33 -0.62 -6.83
N ARG A 91 13.36 -0.52 -5.99
CA ARG A 91 13.39 -1.17 -4.66
C ARG A 91 12.31 -0.65 -3.72
N GLN A 92 11.85 0.58 -3.93
CA GLN A 92 10.77 1.19 -3.14
C GLN A 92 9.37 0.82 -3.66
N ILE A 93 9.25 0.16 -4.83
CA ILE A 93 7.97 -0.34 -5.31
C ILE A 93 7.55 -1.51 -4.42
N ILE A 94 6.54 -1.26 -3.59
CA ILE A 94 5.88 -2.32 -2.83
C ILE A 94 5.12 -3.21 -3.82
N ARG A 95 5.62 -4.44 -3.99
CA ARG A 95 5.00 -5.48 -4.83
C ARG A 95 4.31 -6.58 -4.04
N CYS A 96 4.50 -6.61 -2.73
CA CYS A 96 3.95 -7.64 -1.86
C CYS A 96 3.01 -7.00 -0.86
N TYR A 97 1.80 -7.53 -0.75
CA TYR A 97 0.75 -7.06 0.14
C TYR A 97 0.28 -8.19 1.04
N LYS A 98 -0.21 -7.83 2.22
CA LYS A 98 -0.78 -8.77 3.17
C LYS A 98 -2.05 -8.19 3.77
N PHE A 99 -3.11 -9.00 3.80
CA PHE A 99 -4.40 -8.55 4.29
C PHE A 99 -4.95 -9.54 5.31
N GLY A 100 -5.42 -9.03 6.44
CA GLY A 100 -6.10 -9.83 7.44
C GLY A 100 -7.52 -10.18 6.97
N VAL A 101 -8.00 -11.39 7.25
CA VAL A 101 -9.36 -11.80 6.90
C VAL A 101 -9.97 -12.62 8.01
N TYR A 102 -11.16 -12.26 8.46
CA TYR A 102 -11.96 -13.08 9.37
C TYR A 102 -13.46 -12.88 9.15
N GLN A 103 -14.24 -13.80 9.71
CA GLN A 103 -15.69 -13.77 9.66
C GLN A 103 -16.27 -13.40 11.01
N LEU A 104 -17.35 -12.62 11.00
CA LEU A 104 -18.27 -12.45 12.13
C LEU A 104 -19.55 -13.21 11.83
N LEU A 105 -19.83 -14.23 12.65
CA LEU A 105 -21.07 -14.99 12.64
C LEU A 105 -22.22 -14.14 13.23
N PRO A 106 -23.49 -14.55 13.02
CA PRO A 106 -24.63 -13.85 13.61
C PRO A 106 -24.48 -13.64 15.12
N GLY A 107 -24.69 -12.40 15.58
CA GLY A 107 -24.52 -12.01 16.99
C GLY A 107 -23.07 -11.69 17.41
N GLN A 108 -22.07 -11.94 16.57
CA GLN A 108 -20.69 -11.49 16.82
C GLN A 108 -20.49 -10.07 16.28
N THR A 109 -19.93 -9.19 17.10
CA THR A 109 -19.68 -7.79 16.77
C THR A 109 -18.24 -7.36 17.04
N LEU A 110 -17.50 -8.13 17.83
CA LEU A 110 -16.16 -7.78 18.30
C LEU A 110 -15.08 -8.59 17.56
N GLU A 111 -13.92 -7.96 17.31
CA GLU A 111 -12.78 -8.57 16.63
C GLU A 111 -12.40 -9.95 17.22
N HIS A 112 -12.23 -10.02 18.55
CA HIS A 112 -11.79 -11.25 19.22
C HIS A 112 -12.76 -12.43 19.02
N GLN A 113 -14.06 -12.16 18.82
CA GLN A 113 -15.05 -13.20 18.52
C GLN A 113 -14.82 -13.77 17.12
N GLY A 114 -14.59 -12.90 16.14
CA GLY A 114 -14.26 -13.30 14.78
C GLY A 114 -12.91 -14.03 14.69
N LEU A 115 -11.92 -13.58 15.45
CA LEU A 115 -10.61 -14.26 15.55
C LEU A 115 -10.70 -15.64 16.21
N ALA A 116 -11.72 -15.90 17.03
CA ALA A 116 -11.93 -17.20 17.66
C ALA A 116 -12.60 -18.24 16.74
N ASN A 117 -13.15 -17.82 15.60
CA ASN A 117 -13.79 -18.74 14.66
C ASN A 117 -12.75 -19.67 14.02
N THR A 118 -12.99 -20.98 14.11
CA THR A 118 -12.21 -22.03 13.44
C THR A 118 -12.77 -22.32 12.06
N TYR A 119 -12.01 -23.07 11.24
CA TYR A 119 -12.48 -23.52 9.93
C TYR A 119 -13.85 -24.19 9.99
N ASP A 120 -14.09 -25.05 10.98
CA ASP A 120 -15.35 -25.79 11.13
C ASP A 120 -16.54 -24.92 11.54
N SER A 121 -16.29 -23.79 12.21
CA SER A 121 -17.33 -22.82 12.56
C SER A 121 -17.68 -21.84 11.43
N CYS A 122 -16.82 -21.74 10.41
CA CYS A 122 -17.00 -20.80 9.32
C CYS A 122 -18.11 -21.24 8.36
N THR A 123 -18.82 -20.27 7.78
CA THR A 123 -19.89 -20.58 6.82
C THR A 123 -19.33 -20.99 5.46
N PRO A 124 -20.10 -21.77 4.66
CA PRO A 124 -19.71 -22.09 3.29
C PRO A 124 -19.49 -20.83 2.42
N ASP A 125 -20.31 -19.79 2.58
CA ASP A 125 -20.19 -18.55 1.81
C ASP A 125 -18.89 -17.80 2.13
N PHE A 126 -18.43 -17.82 3.38
CA PHE A 126 -17.14 -17.27 3.74
C PHE A 126 -15.98 -18.06 3.13
N LEU A 127 -16.03 -19.40 3.19
CA LEU A 127 -15.00 -20.24 2.60
C LEU A 127 -14.95 -20.09 1.06
N ASP A 128 -16.10 -19.93 0.41
CA ASP A 128 -16.19 -19.61 -1.02
C ASP A 128 -15.64 -18.22 -1.33
N PHE A 129 -15.90 -17.23 -0.47
CA PHE A 129 -15.29 -15.91 -0.59
C PHE A 129 -13.76 -15.97 -0.47
N LEU A 130 -13.21 -16.77 0.43
CA LEU A 130 -11.76 -16.98 0.53
C LEU A 130 -11.18 -17.56 -0.77
N ARG A 131 -11.85 -18.54 -1.38
CA ARG A 131 -11.47 -19.10 -2.69
C ARG A 131 -11.64 -18.11 -3.83
N TRP A 132 -12.60 -17.20 -3.73
CA TRP A 132 -12.78 -16.13 -4.71
C TRP A 132 -11.66 -15.09 -4.60
N LEU A 133 -11.15 -14.78 -3.40
CA LEU A 133 -10.01 -13.87 -3.22
C LEU A 133 -8.70 -14.42 -3.79
N GLY A 134 -8.47 -15.73 -3.66
CA GLY A 134 -7.24 -16.36 -4.11
C GLY A 134 -7.23 -17.88 -3.93
N GLU A 135 -6.09 -18.48 -4.23
CA GLU A 135 -5.91 -19.92 -4.18
C GLU A 135 -5.45 -20.35 -2.78
N PRO A 136 -6.04 -21.43 -2.22
CA PRO A 136 -5.48 -22.08 -1.04
C PRO A 136 -4.10 -22.66 -1.37
N ILE A 137 -3.09 -22.33 -0.57
CA ILE A 137 -1.72 -22.80 -0.72
C ILE A 137 -1.25 -23.55 0.53
N LYS A 138 -0.40 -24.56 0.34
CA LYS A 138 0.33 -25.20 1.44
C LYS A 138 1.51 -24.31 1.85
N LEU A 139 1.66 -24.04 3.14
CA LEU A 139 2.71 -23.17 3.67
C LEU A 139 4.07 -23.88 3.71
N ASN A 140 4.12 -25.14 4.15
CA ASN A 140 5.35 -25.91 4.14
C ASN A 140 5.92 -26.05 2.72
N GLY A 141 7.13 -25.53 2.51
CA GLY A 141 7.81 -25.50 1.23
C GLY A 141 7.36 -24.38 0.28
N TRP A 142 6.51 -23.45 0.73
CA TRP A 142 6.09 -22.29 -0.07
C TRP A 142 7.28 -21.40 -0.41
N LYS A 143 7.42 -21.05 -1.70
CA LYS A 143 8.54 -20.24 -2.22
C LYS A 143 8.16 -18.79 -2.55
N GLY A 144 6.87 -18.47 -2.50
CA GLY A 144 6.38 -17.12 -2.78
C GLY A 144 6.51 -16.19 -1.58
N TYR A 145 5.94 -14.99 -1.68
CA TYR A 145 5.83 -14.09 -0.56
C TYR A 145 5.09 -14.76 0.60
N ARG A 146 5.69 -14.78 1.79
CA ARG A 146 5.18 -15.49 2.98
C ARG A 146 4.47 -14.61 4.00
N ALA A 147 4.54 -13.28 3.87
CA ALA A 147 3.97 -12.30 4.79
C ALA A 147 4.26 -12.47 6.31
N GLY A 148 5.27 -13.27 6.67
CA GLY A 148 5.61 -13.57 8.06
C GLY A 148 5.10 -14.93 8.56
N LEU A 149 4.35 -15.66 7.74
CA LEU A 149 3.95 -17.04 8.00
C LEU A 149 5.16 -17.98 7.94
N ASP A 150 5.12 -19.02 8.76
CA ASP A 150 6.07 -20.12 8.77
C ASP A 150 5.86 -21.02 7.54
N THR A 151 6.97 -21.40 6.91
CA THR A 151 7.01 -22.21 5.68
C THR A 151 7.86 -23.46 5.84
N LEU A 152 8.31 -23.75 7.07
CA LEU A 152 9.21 -24.84 7.39
C LEU A 152 8.62 -25.81 8.43
N GLY A 153 7.89 -25.31 9.42
CA GLY A 153 7.44 -26.10 10.58
C GLY A 153 5.95 -26.00 10.90
N ASP A 154 5.13 -25.44 10.00
CA ASP A 154 3.67 -25.29 10.13
C ASP A 154 3.21 -24.59 11.43
N THR A 155 4.10 -23.84 12.09
CA THR A 155 3.80 -23.17 13.38
C THR A 155 2.76 -22.07 13.27
N THR A 156 2.51 -21.57 12.04
CA THR A 156 1.48 -20.56 11.74
C THR A 156 0.32 -21.16 10.94
N GLY A 157 0.10 -22.46 11.06
CA GLY A 157 -0.88 -23.21 10.27
C GLY A 157 -0.25 -23.87 9.04
N GLU A 158 -1.00 -24.76 8.41
CA GLU A 158 -0.54 -25.56 7.27
C GLU A 158 -0.93 -24.93 5.91
N THR A 159 -1.97 -24.10 5.91
CA THR A 159 -2.58 -23.54 4.69
C THR A 159 -2.76 -22.02 4.84
N SER A 160 -2.77 -21.31 3.73
CA SER A 160 -3.19 -19.91 3.65
C SER A 160 -3.86 -19.65 2.29
N VAL A 161 -4.35 -18.44 2.06
CA VAL A 161 -4.88 -18.02 0.76
C VAL A 161 -3.91 -17.03 0.15
N PHE A 162 -3.60 -17.22 -1.12
CA PHE A 162 -2.62 -16.42 -1.83
C PHE A 162 -3.09 -16.15 -3.26
N THR A 163 -2.74 -14.98 -3.79
CA THR A 163 -2.98 -14.67 -5.20
C THR A 163 -1.84 -13.89 -5.83
N HIS A 164 -1.56 -14.20 -7.09
CA HIS A 164 -0.79 -13.34 -7.98
C HIS A 164 -1.78 -12.45 -8.73
N TRP A 165 -1.70 -11.15 -8.49
CA TRP A 165 -2.52 -10.16 -9.18
C TRP A 165 -1.62 -9.18 -9.94
N ASN A 166 -1.58 -9.29 -11.26
CA ASN A 166 -0.60 -8.60 -12.10
C ASN A 166 0.85 -8.88 -11.64
N ALA A 167 1.60 -7.83 -11.30
CA ALA A 167 2.96 -7.92 -10.77
C ALA A 167 3.00 -7.96 -9.23
N TYR A 168 1.85 -8.11 -8.57
CA TYR A 168 1.71 -8.09 -7.11
C TYR A 168 1.49 -9.50 -6.56
N GLN A 169 2.09 -9.76 -5.41
CA GLN A 169 1.86 -10.96 -4.61
C GLN A 169 1.06 -10.58 -3.37
N ILE A 170 -0.05 -11.27 -3.13
CA ILE A 170 -0.96 -10.94 -2.03
C ILE A 170 -1.15 -12.18 -1.18
N MET A 171 -0.77 -12.08 0.10
CA MET A 171 -1.01 -13.12 1.11
C MET A 171 -2.19 -12.72 2.00
N PHE A 172 -3.09 -13.64 2.28
CA PHE A 172 -4.19 -13.39 3.20
C PHE A 172 -3.97 -14.11 4.53
N HIS A 173 -3.92 -13.35 5.62
CA HIS A 173 -3.95 -13.91 6.97
C HIS A 173 -5.39 -14.24 7.35
N CYS A 174 -5.85 -15.42 6.95
CA CYS A 174 -7.20 -15.88 7.25
C CYS A 174 -7.25 -16.48 8.66
N ALA A 175 -8.08 -15.91 9.55
CA ALA A 175 -8.28 -16.41 10.90
C ALA A 175 -8.52 -17.93 10.99
N PRO A 176 -9.40 -18.58 10.18
CA PRO A 176 -9.62 -20.03 10.28
C PRO A 176 -8.40 -20.87 9.93
N TYR A 177 -7.42 -20.33 9.20
CA TYR A 177 -6.21 -21.05 8.79
C TYR A 177 -5.01 -20.81 9.72
N LEU A 178 -5.10 -19.83 10.62
CA LEU A 178 -4.10 -19.60 11.66
C LEU A 178 -4.35 -20.53 12.87
N PRO A 179 -3.32 -20.85 13.67
CA PRO A 179 -3.47 -21.71 14.86
C PRO A 179 -4.53 -21.15 15.82
N PHE A 180 -5.41 -22.02 16.29
CA PHE A 180 -6.43 -21.70 17.31
C PHE A 180 -5.96 -22.18 18.67
N ASN A 181 -6.09 -21.34 19.70
CA ASN A 181 -5.88 -21.77 21.08
C ASN A 181 -7.16 -21.60 21.91
N PRO A 182 -7.90 -22.68 22.23
CA PRO A 182 -9.16 -22.58 22.98
C PRO A 182 -9.01 -21.92 24.36
N SER A 183 -7.83 -21.98 24.97
CA SER A 183 -7.56 -21.36 26.28
C SER A 183 -7.24 -19.86 26.19
N ASP A 184 -7.01 -19.33 25.00
CA ASP A 184 -6.70 -17.92 24.77
C ASP A 184 -7.93 -17.17 24.25
N THR A 185 -8.67 -16.53 25.14
CA THR A 185 -9.88 -15.76 24.77
C THR A 185 -9.59 -14.57 23.85
N GLN A 186 -8.35 -14.11 23.78
CA GLN A 186 -7.93 -12.98 22.94
C GLN A 186 -7.32 -13.42 21.60
N GLN A 187 -7.04 -14.72 21.43
CA GLN A 187 -6.36 -15.29 20.27
C GLN A 187 -5.13 -14.46 19.86
N VAL A 188 -4.22 -14.23 20.80
CA VAL A 188 -3.08 -13.32 20.68
C VAL A 188 -2.23 -13.64 19.46
N GLU A 189 -1.97 -14.91 19.16
CA GLU A 189 -1.21 -15.29 17.96
C GLU A 189 -1.94 -14.94 16.67
N ARG A 190 -3.27 -15.15 16.57
CA ARG A 190 -4.05 -14.74 15.40
C ARG A 190 -4.07 -13.21 15.26
N ARG A 191 -4.27 -12.51 16.38
CA ARG A 191 -4.21 -11.04 16.45
C ARG A 191 -2.83 -10.51 16.08
N ARG A 192 -1.75 -11.22 16.39
CA ARG A 192 -0.38 -10.83 16.01
C ARG A 192 -0.18 -10.78 14.50
N PHE A 193 -0.88 -11.60 13.73
CA PHE A 193 -0.86 -11.51 12.27
C PHE A 193 -1.89 -10.47 11.78
N ILE A 194 -3.18 -10.73 12.01
CA ILE A 194 -4.29 -9.93 11.47
C ILE A 194 -4.31 -8.51 12.02
N GLY A 195 -4.07 -8.36 13.32
CA GLY A 195 -4.02 -7.06 14.00
C GLY A 195 -2.79 -6.21 13.64
N ASN A 196 -1.82 -6.78 12.92
CA ASN A 196 -0.67 -6.04 12.39
C ASN A 196 -0.77 -5.76 10.88
N ASP A 197 -1.88 -6.12 10.25
CA ASP A 197 -2.14 -5.78 8.87
C ASP A 197 -2.83 -4.42 8.75
N ILE A 198 -2.43 -3.62 7.77
CA ILE A 198 -2.97 -2.27 7.61
C ILE A 198 -4.43 -2.33 7.16
N VAL A 199 -4.73 -3.27 6.26
CA VAL A 199 -6.05 -3.51 5.70
C VAL A 199 -6.56 -4.87 6.17
N VAL A 200 -7.79 -4.89 6.69
CA VAL A 200 -8.46 -6.10 7.18
C VAL A 200 -9.82 -6.24 6.51
N ILE A 201 -10.12 -7.43 6.03
CA ILE A 201 -11.42 -7.80 5.46
C ILE A 201 -12.24 -8.50 6.54
N VAL A 202 -13.45 -7.99 6.77
CA VAL A 202 -14.40 -8.54 7.73
C VAL A 202 -15.61 -9.05 6.97
N PHE A 203 -15.77 -10.37 6.92
CA PHE A 203 -16.93 -11.01 6.31
C PHE A 203 -18.06 -11.11 7.32
N LYS A 204 -19.22 -10.51 7.05
CA LYS A 204 -20.36 -10.46 7.98
C LYS A 204 -21.59 -11.10 7.33
N GLU A 205 -22.18 -12.06 8.04
CA GLU A 205 -23.37 -12.79 7.58
C GLU A 205 -24.67 -11.98 7.69
N SER A 206 -24.78 -11.06 8.66
CA SER A 206 -26.05 -10.36 8.89
C SER A 206 -26.24 -9.10 8.02
N ASP A 207 -27.47 -8.94 7.54
CA ASP A 207 -27.98 -7.74 6.88
C ASP A 207 -28.25 -6.58 7.85
N ASP A 208 -27.96 -6.76 9.15
CA ASP A 208 -28.15 -5.69 10.12
C ASP A 208 -27.34 -4.46 9.70
N GLU A 209 -28.07 -3.37 9.47
CA GLU A 209 -27.56 -2.04 9.14
C GLU A 209 -26.74 -1.42 10.29
N GLU A 210 -26.54 -2.15 11.39
CA GLU A 210 -25.71 -1.70 12.51
C GLU A 210 -24.40 -1.12 11.98
N GLN A 211 -24.24 0.17 12.26
CA GLN A 211 -23.01 0.91 12.00
C GLN A 211 -21.90 0.18 12.72
N PHE A 212 -21.01 -0.39 11.94
CA PHE A 212 -19.82 -1.03 12.44
C PHE A 212 -18.94 0.04 13.06
N ASP A 213 -18.83 0.03 14.39
CA ASP A 213 -17.96 0.96 15.09
C ASP A 213 -16.50 0.59 14.79
N LEU A 214 -15.86 1.42 13.97
CA LEU A 214 -14.45 1.31 13.62
C LEU A 214 -13.54 1.19 14.85
N ASP A 215 -13.91 1.80 15.97
CA ASP A 215 -13.11 1.79 17.19
C ASP A 215 -13.21 0.44 17.93
N SER A 216 -14.24 -0.35 17.64
CA SER A 216 -14.45 -1.67 18.25
C SER A 216 -13.73 -2.82 17.53
N VAL A 217 -13.17 -2.56 16.32
CA VAL A 217 -12.80 -3.64 15.38
C VAL A 217 -11.41 -3.54 14.79
N GLY A 218 -10.45 -3.01 15.55
CA GLY A 218 -9.08 -3.06 15.07
C GLY A 218 -8.04 -2.84 16.14
N SER A 219 -6.97 -3.61 16.04
CA SER A 219 -5.68 -3.26 16.63
C SER A 219 -5.24 -1.87 16.17
N ARG A 220 -4.32 -1.25 16.91
CA ARG A 220 -3.71 0.06 16.58
C ARG A 220 -3.21 0.14 15.14
N GLN A 221 -2.82 -0.98 14.54
CA GLN A 221 -2.25 -1.05 13.19
C GLN A 221 -3.28 -1.27 12.09
N ASN A 222 -4.51 -1.70 12.40
CA ASN A 222 -5.57 -1.75 11.40
C ASN A 222 -6.05 -0.32 11.14
N HIS A 223 -5.95 0.11 9.88
CA HIS A 223 -6.30 1.47 9.47
C HIS A 223 -7.43 1.50 8.46
N ILE A 224 -7.68 0.39 7.78
CA ILE A 224 -8.73 0.25 6.77
C ILE A 224 -9.43 -1.07 7.02
N ILE A 225 -10.74 -1.00 7.22
CA ILE A 225 -11.61 -2.16 7.37
C ILE A 225 -12.50 -2.28 6.14
N CYS A 226 -12.39 -3.39 5.44
CA CYS A 226 -13.22 -3.75 4.30
C CYS A 226 -14.31 -4.73 4.75
N ILE A 227 -15.53 -4.23 4.91
CA ILE A 227 -16.66 -5.04 5.36
C ILE A 227 -17.31 -5.66 4.12
N VAL A 228 -17.43 -6.98 4.10
CA VAL A 228 -18.00 -7.77 3.01
C VAL A 228 -19.22 -8.51 3.53
N ARG A 229 -20.37 -8.33 2.87
CA ARG A 229 -21.60 -9.07 3.15
C ARG A 229 -22.01 -9.88 1.91
N PRO A 230 -22.25 -11.19 2.03
CA PRO A 230 -22.73 -11.99 0.92
C PRO A 230 -24.14 -11.56 0.50
N ILE A 231 -24.40 -11.57 -0.80
CA ILE A 231 -25.75 -11.48 -1.37
C ILE A 231 -26.12 -12.91 -1.81
N PRO A 232 -27.04 -13.60 -1.11
CA PRO A 232 -27.35 -15.00 -1.37
C PRO A 232 -28.01 -15.19 -2.75
N SER A 233 -27.72 -16.32 -3.39
CA SER A 233 -28.45 -16.74 -4.61
C SER A 233 -29.88 -17.17 -4.28
N ALA A 234 -30.82 -16.86 -5.16
CA ALA A 234 -32.17 -17.44 -5.13
C ALA A 234 -32.18 -18.98 -5.30
N THR A 235 -31.09 -19.56 -5.81
CA THR A 235 -30.97 -21.01 -6.12
C THR A 235 -30.15 -21.79 -5.09
N ASN A 236 -29.86 -21.23 -3.91
CA ASN A 236 -29.06 -21.85 -2.84
C ASN A 236 -27.65 -22.33 -3.26
N SER A 237 -27.08 -21.75 -4.32
CA SER A 237 -25.75 -22.12 -4.88
C SER A 237 -24.60 -21.27 -4.31
N GLY A 238 -24.76 -20.76 -3.09
CA GLY A 238 -23.88 -19.77 -2.45
C GLY A 238 -24.16 -18.33 -2.89
N ALA A 239 -23.37 -17.38 -2.38
CA ALA A 239 -23.48 -15.96 -2.71
C ALA A 239 -23.20 -15.67 -4.20
N VAL A 240 -24.03 -14.83 -4.83
CA VAL A 240 -23.85 -14.38 -6.24
C VAL A 240 -23.06 -13.09 -6.35
N ALA A 241 -23.06 -12.29 -5.29
CA ALA A 241 -22.43 -10.99 -5.21
C ALA A 241 -22.09 -10.67 -3.76
N TYR A 242 -21.35 -9.59 -3.55
CA TYR A 242 -20.95 -9.10 -2.25
C TYR A 242 -21.26 -7.61 -2.14
N ARG A 243 -21.99 -7.21 -1.09
CA ARG A 243 -22.09 -5.81 -0.69
C ARG A 243 -20.85 -5.47 0.11
N VAL A 244 -20.05 -4.55 -0.40
CA VAL A 244 -18.77 -4.17 0.21
C VAL A 244 -18.86 -2.72 0.68
N ALA A 245 -18.37 -2.46 1.89
CA ALA A 245 -18.19 -1.14 2.45
C ALA A 245 -16.77 -1.00 2.98
N ILE A 246 -16.21 0.22 2.91
CA ILE A 246 -14.88 0.49 3.44
C ILE A 246 -14.98 1.57 4.50
N ALA A 247 -14.39 1.26 5.64
CA ALA A 247 -14.30 2.15 6.78
C ALA A 247 -12.81 2.46 7.01
N VAL A 248 -12.48 3.74 7.14
CA VAL A 248 -11.08 4.23 7.21
C VAL A 248 -10.86 4.98 8.52
N LYS A 249 -9.70 4.77 9.13
CA LYS A 249 -9.30 5.51 10.32
C LYS A 249 -9.00 6.98 9.98
N ASN A 250 -9.23 7.86 10.96
CA ASN A 250 -9.02 9.30 10.83
C ASN A 250 -7.64 9.66 10.24
N GLY A 251 -7.64 10.54 9.23
CA GLY A 251 -6.43 11.05 8.58
C GLY A 251 -6.01 10.33 7.29
N ILE A 252 -6.69 9.26 6.90
CA ILE A 252 -6.53 8.65 5.58
C ILE A 252 -7.41 9.37 4.57
N ARG A 253 -6.79 9.86 3.49
CA ARG A 253 -7.52 10.48 2.37
C ARG A 253 -8.25 9.42 1.56
N ASN A 254 -9.37 9.81 0.93
CA ASN A 254 -10.06 8.95 -0.03
C ASN A 254 -9.10 8.46 -1.12
N PHE A 255 -9.27 7.21 -1.52
CA PHE A 255 -8.44 6.54 -2.52
C PHE A 255 -9.30 5.90 -3.61
N THR A 256 -8.90 6.11 -4.87
CA THR A 256 -9.58 5.67 -6.10
C THR A 256 -9.20 4.22 -6.48
N PRO A 257 -9.92 3.53 -7.38
CA PRO A 257 -10.93 4.02 -8.35
C PRO A 257 -12.40 3.89 -7.95
N LEU A 258 -12.73 3.07 -6.95
CA LEU A 258 -14.12 2.78 -6.61
C LEU A 258 -14.58 3.56 -5.39
N ASP A 259 -15.78 4.14 -5.46
CA ASP A 259 -16.49 4.63 -4.30
C ASP A 259 -17.23 3.48 -3.61
N PHE A 260 -17.23 3.47 -2.28
CA PHE A 260 -17.91 2.47 -1.47
C PHE A 260 -18.95 3.17 -0.59
N PRO A 261 -20.09 2.54 -0.28
CA PRO A 261 -20.42 1.13 -0.51
C PRO A 261 -20.73 0.78 -1.98
N VAL A 262 -20.43 -0.46 -2.38
CA VAL A 262 -20.66 -0.97 -3.74
C VAL A 262 -21.07 -2.45 -3.70
N VAL A 263 -21.77 -2.91 -4.74
CA VAL A 263 -22.03 -4.33 -4.96
C VAL A 263 -21.05 -4.87 -5.99
N LEU A 264 -20.31 -5.90 -5.61
CA LEU A 264 -19.34 -6.62 -6.44
C LEU A 264 -19.92 -7.97 -6.83
N GLN A 265 -19.95 -8.31 -8.12
CA GLN A 265 -20.39 -9.63 -8.54
C GLN A 265 -19.33 -10.67 -8.15
N ARG A 266 -19.72 -11.94 -7.97
CA ARG A 266 -18.74 -13.02 -7.75
C ARG A 266 -18.10 -13.45 -9.08
N ASP A 267 -17.34 -12.54 -9.68
CA ASP A 267 -16.58 -12.72 -10.93
C ASP A 267 -15.14 -12.17 -10.81
N ASP A 268 -14.31 -12.46 -11.81
CA ASP A 268 -12.89 -12.06 -11.79
C ASP A 268 -12.71 -10.53 -11.88
N VAL A 269 -13.58 -9.83 -12.62
CA VAL A 269 -13.50 -8.37 -12.78
C VAL A 269 -13.73 -7.67 -11.45
N SER A 270 -14.75 -8.09 -10.73
CA SER A 270 -15.09 -7.56 -9.41
C SER A 270 -14.03 -7.93 -8.37
N ARG A 271 -13.40 -9.12 -8.49
CA ARG A 271 -12.25 -9.50 -7.66
C ARG A 271 -11.10 -8.54 -7.88
N ASP A 272 -10.74 -8.28 -9.12
CA ASP A 272 -9.64 -7.37 -9.48
C ASP A 272 -9.88 -5.95 -8.96
N LEU A 273 -11.12 -5.48 -9.03
CA LEU A 273 -11.54 -4.20 -8.47
C LEU A 273 -11.41 -4.15 -6.94
N LEU A 274 -11.78 -5.22 -6.23
CA LEU A 274 -11.57 -5.33 -4.79
C LEU A 274 -10.09 -5.30 -4.43
N LEU A 275 -9.27 -6.14 -5.08
CA LEU A 275 -7.82 -6.21 -4.83
C LEU A 275 -7.14 -4.87 -5.09
N LEU A 276 -7.47 -4.21 -6.20
CA LEU A 276 -7.00 -2.86 -6.50
C LEU A 276 -7.38 -1.87 -5.41
N LYS A 277 -8.62 -1.92 -4.91
CA LYS A 277 -9.07 -1.04 -3.84
C LYS A 277 -8.30 -1.28 -2.53
N LEU A 278 -8.08 -2.53 -2.14
CA LEU A 278 -7.32 -2.87 -0.92
C LEU A 278 -5.88 -2.35 -1.02
N ILE A 279 -5.21 -2.58 -2.17
CA ILE A 279 -3.87 -2.06 -2.45
C ILE A 279 -3.81 -0.53 -2.41
N SER A 280 -4.77 0.14 -3.07
CA SER A 280 -4.88 1.60 -3.05
C SER A 280 -5.09 2.13 -1.63
N GLY A 281 -5.88 1.41 -0.83
CA GLY A 281 -6.08 1.72 0.58
C GLY A 281 -4.80 1.65 1.38
N GLU A 282 -4.07 0.54 1.31
CA GLU A 282 -2.79 0.39 2.02
C GLU A 282 -1.78 1.48 1.62
N ARG A 283 -1.70 1.79 0.32
CA ARG A 283 -0.89 2.90 -0.20
C ARG A 283 -1.32 4.27 0.35
N ALA A 284 -2.62 4.50 0.53
CA ALA A 284 -3.13 5.72 1.12
C ALA A 284 -2.81 5.80 2.63
N ALA A 285 -2.88 4.68 3.34
CA ALA A 285 -2.51 4.60 4.75
C ALA A 285 -1.03 4.94 4.96
N TYR A 286 -0.13 4.48 4.09
CA TYR A 286 1.30 4.85 4.13
C TYR A 286 1.57 6.36 4.03
N ARG A 287 0.69 7.11 3.37
CA ARG A 287 0.77 8.57 3.27
C ARG A 287 0.21 9.29 4.49
N ALA A 288 -0.51 8.59 5.36
CA ALA A 288 -0.98 9.16 6.61
C ALA A 288 0.19 9.39 7.58
N LYS A 289 0.05 10.40 8.44
CA LYS A 289 1.10 10.85 9.37
C LYS A 289 1.64 9.72 10.28
N ALA A 290 0.83 8.69 10.54
CA ALA A 290 1.20 7.52 11.34
C ALA A 290 2.33 6.66 10.72
N PHE A 291 2.42 6.63 9.38
CA PHE A 291 3.38 5.79 8.64
C PHE A 291 4.41 6.57 7.84
N ALA A 292 4.10 7.83 7.49
CA ALA A 292 4.97 8.68 6.68
C ALA A 292 6.40 8.78 7.25
N THR A 293 6.55 8.88 8.58
CA THR A 293 7.85 9.04 9.23
C THR A 293 8.79 7.83 9.02
N GLN A 294 8.26 6.60 8.94
CA GLN A 294 9.09 5.41 8.72
C GLN A 294 9.55 5.32 7.27
N LEU A 295 8.65 5.57 6.32
CA LEU A 295 8.96 5.60 4.88
C LEU A 295 9.97 6.71 4.54
N THR A 296 9.83 7.89 5.14
CA THR A 296 10.78 8.99 4.98
C THR A 296 12.18 8.56 5.44
N ARG A 297 12.31 7.94 6.62
CA ARG A 297 13.63 7.50 7.13
C ARG A 297 14.32 6.48 6.22
N THR A 298 13.59 5.46 5.75
CA THR A 298 14.15 4.47 4.82
C THR A 298 14.55 5.11 3.50
N ARG A 299 13.73 6.03 2.98
CA ARG A 299 14.03 6.79 1.75
C ARG A 299 15.27 7.66 1.91
N GLU A 300 15.38 8.39 3.01
CA GLU A 300 16.55 9.23 3.30
C GLU A 300 17.84 8.39 3.37
N SER A 301 17.80 7.23 4.04
CA SER A 301 18.93 6.31 4.10
C SER A 301 19.36 5.84 2.72
N LEU A 302 18.42 5.34 1.92
CA LEU A 302 18.72 4.83 0.58
C LEU A 302 19.23 5.93 -0.34
N LEU A 303 18.65 7.13 -0.26
CA LEU A 303 19.07 8.26 -1.09
C LEU A 303 20.48 8.72 -0.71
N ARG A 304 20.82 8.69 0.59
CA ARG A 304 22.17 8.97 1.06
C ARG A 304 23.18 7.95 0.52
N ASP A 305 22.86 6.66 0.54
CA ASP A 305 23.71 5.60 -0.01
C ASP A 305 23.97 5.82 -1.52
N VAL A 306 22.93 6.19 -2.29
CA VAL A 306 23.08 6.51 -3.72
C VAL A 306 23.98 7.72 -3.92
N ILE A 307 23.77 8.81 -3.17
CA ILE A 307 24.59 10.01 -3.27
C ILE A 307 26.05 9.70 -2.93
N GLU A 308 26.33 9.00 -1.84
CA GLU A 308 27.68 8.63 -1.42
C GLU A 308 28.38 7.71 -2.42
N SER A 309 27.64 6.79 -3.07
CA SER A 309 28.19 5.93 -4.12
C SER A 309 28.53 6.66 -5.44
N CYS A 310 27.91 7.83 -5.66
CA CYS A 310 27.96 8.59 -6.90
C CYS A 310 28.71 9.93 -6.80
N SER A 311 29.00 10.39 -5.58
CA SER A 311 29.77 11.61 -5.30
C SER A 311 31.27 11.41 -5.54
#